data_AF-K5DII6-F1
#
_entry.id   AF-K5DII6-F1
#
_cell.length_a   1.000
_cell.length_b   1.000
_cell.length_c   1.000
_cell.angle_alpha   90.00
_cell.angle_beta   90.00
_cell.angle_gamma   90.00
#
_symmetry.space_group_name_H-M   'P 1'
#
loop_
_entity.id
_entity.type
_entity.pdbx_description
1 polymer ?
#
loop_
_entity_poly.entity_id
_entity_poly.type
_entity_poly.pdbx_seq_one_letter_code
_entity_poly.pdbx_strand_id
1 'polypeptide(L)' 'MQQVKLFKGVDSELPELERQINRWIRKSGARVLSINGNLAPAPAAGSGPMNSFAAGDVLIIVHVEIDTPQG' A
#
# COMPACT_ATOMS: atom_id res chain seq x y z
N MET A 1 10.12 0.48 -19.28
CA MET A 1 9.09 1.54 -19.19
C MET A 1 8.73 1.77 -17.72
N GLN A 2 8.51 3.02 -17.31
CA GLN A 2 8.07 3.35 -15.94
C GLN A 2 6.57 3.11 -15.77
N GLN A 3 6.18 2.50 -14.65
CA GLN A 3 4.80 2.21 -14.29
C GLN A 3 4.57 2.40 -12.78
N VAL A 4 3.30 2.55 -12.39
CA VAL A 4 2.91 2.67 -10.98
C VAL A 4 1.95 1.55 -10.59
N LYS A 5 2.12 1.03 -9.37
CA LYS A 5 1.20 0.10 -8.74
C LYS A 5 0.67 0.70 -7.44
N LEU A 6 -0.65 0.73 -7.31
CA LEU A 6 -1.33 1.22 -6.12
C LEU A 6 -1.75 0.04 -5.23
N PHE A 7 -1.57 0.21 -3.94
CA PHE A 7 -2.09 -0.68 -2.91
C PHE A 7 -2.89 0.14 -1.91
N LYS A 8 -4.14 -0.26 -1.66
CA LYS A 8 -4.98 0.31 -0.61
C LYS A 8 -5.17 -0.72 0.49
N GLY A 9 -5.09 -0.30 1.74
CA GLY A 9 -5.42 -1.10 2.91
C GLY A 9 -5.90 -0.22 4.05
N VAL A 10 -5.93 -0.80 5.25
CA VAL A 10 -6.21 -0.09 6.51
C VAL A 10 -5.06 -0.30 7.48
N ASP A 11 -4.88 0.64 8.42
CA ASP A 11 -3.78 0.63 9.39
C ASP A 11 -3.79 -0.60 10.32
N SER A 12 -4.96 -1.14 10.62
CA SER A 12 -5.14 -2.38 11.39
C SER A 12 -4.68 -3.64 10.65
N GLU A 13 -4.47 -3.58 9.32
CA GLU A 13 -4.10 -4.71 8.47
C GLU A 13 -2.74 -4.54 7.78
N LEU A 14 -1.90 -3.61 8.25
CA LEU A 14 -0.58 -3.34 7.69
C LEU A 14 0.29 -4.59 7.48
N PRO A 15 0.35 -5.58 8.40
CA PRO A 15 1.16 -6.78 8.19
C PRO A 15 0.71 -7.65 7.00
N GLU A 16 -0.57 -7.63 6.65
CA GLU A 16 -1.07 -8.32 5.46
C GLU A 16 -0.79 -7.51 4.20
N LEU A 17 -0.99 -6.19 4.25
CA LEU A 17 -0.67 -5.27 3.15
C LEU A 17 0.80 -5.36 2.76
N GLU A 18 1.70 -5.38 3.75
CA GLU A 18 3.14 -5.56 3.53
C GLU A 18 3.44 -6.91 2.87
N ARG A 19 2.84 -8.00 3.35
CA ARG A 19 2.98 -9.33 2.74
C ARG A 19 2.47 -9.35 1.30
N GLN A 20 1.38 -8.65 1.00
CA GLN A 20 0.84 -8.55 -0.35
C GLN A 20 1.79 -7.80 -1.29
N ILE A 21 2.29 -6.64 -0.86
CA ILE A 21 3.26 -5.83 -1.63
C ILE A 21 4.52 -6.65 -1.91
N ASN A 22 5.10 -7.28 -0.88
CA ASN A 22 6.31 -8.09 -1.01
C ASN A 22 6.12 -9.29 -1.96
N ARG A 23 4.97 -9.98 -1.87
CA ARG A 23 4.64 -11.07 -2.80
C ARG A 23 4.51 -10.56 -4.23
N TRP A 24 3.89 -9.39 -4.45
CA TRP A 24 3.76 -8.81 -5.77
C TRP A 24 5.11 -8.42 -6.36
N ILE A 25 5.97 -7.74 -5.61
CA ILE A 25 7.33 -7.36 -6.05
C ILE A 25 8.09 -8.61 -6.52
N ARG A 26 8.11 -9.66 -5.70
CA ARG A 26 8.79 -10.93 -6.02
C ARG A 26 8.27 -11.61 -7.29
N LYS A 27 6.95 -11.58 -7.51
CA LYS A 27 6.32 -12.25 -8.67
C LYS A 27 6.39 -11.42 -9.95
N SER A 28 6.42 -10.10 -9.83
CA SER A 28 6.33 -9.19 -10.98
C SER A 28 7.61 -9.14 -11.81
N GLY A 29 8.77 -9.43 -11.22
CA GLY A 29 10.08 -9.19 -11.84
C GLY A 29 10.37 -7.70 -12.09
N ALA A 30 9.51 -6.79 -11.62
CA ALA A 30 9.67 -5.36 -11.84
C ALA A 30 10.77 -4.79 -10.94
N ARG A 31 11.57 -3.87 -11.48
CA ARG A 31 12.57 -3.14 -10.70
C ARG A 31 11.88 -2.01 -9.95
N VAL A 32 11.85 -2.07 -8.63
CA VAL A 32 11.27 -1.00 -7.80
C VAL A 32 12.18 0.22 -7.84
N LEU A 33 11.61 1.36 -8.22
CA LEU A 33 12.29 2.66 -8.29
C LEU A 33 12.03 3.49 -7.02
N SER A 34 10.79 3.52 -6.54
CA SER A 34 10.43 4.18 -5.28
C SER A 34 9.14 3.61 -4.69
N ILE A 35 8.98 3.76 -3.37
CA ILE A 35 7.75 3.43 -2.64
C ILE A 35 7.37 4.66 -1.83
N ASN A 36 6.15 5.15 -2.01
CA ASN A 36 5.58 6.25 -1.24
C ASN A 36 4.31 5.78 -0.55
N GLY A 37 4.03 6.32 0.63
CA GLY A 37 2.85 5.96 1.41
C GLY A 37 2.15 7.19 1.97
N ASN A 38 0.82 7.11 2.09
CA ASN A 38 0.00 8.04 2.84
C ASN A 38 -0.83 7.27 3.86
N LEU A 39 -0.89 7.79 5.08
CA LEU A 39 -1.79 7.35 6.14
C LEU A 39 -2.88 8.41 6.25
N ALA A 40 -4.13 8.03 5.99
CA ALA A 40 -5.25 8.91 6.30
C ALA A 40 -5.26 9.18 7.82
N PRO A 41 -5.61 10.40 8.27
CA PRO A 41 -5.77 10.66 9.70
C PRO A 41 -6.80 9.67 10.26
N ALA A 42 -6.45 8.96 11.33
CA ALA A 42 -7.43 8.19 12.07
C ALA A 42 -8.56 9.13 12.52
N PRO A 43 -9.84 8.71 12.45
CA PRO A 43 -10.95 9.54 12.90
C PRO A 43 -10.70 10.00 14.33
N ALA A 44 -10.88 11.30 14.58
CA ALA A 44 -10.65 11.88 15.91
C ALA A 44 -11.40 11.05 16.95
N ALA A 45 -10.67 10.59 17.98
CA ALA A 45 -11.22 9.80 19.07
C ALA A 45 -12.28 10.63 19.83
N GLY A 46 -13.52 10.61 19.35
CA GLY A 46 -14.68 11.14 20.08
C GLY A 46 -14.94 10.25 21.29
N SER A 47 -15.16 10.87 22.45
CA SER A 47 -15.32 10.25 23.77
C SER A 47 -16.62 9.45 23.91
N GLY A 48 -16.78 8.37 23.14
CA GLY A 48 -17.95 7.49 23.19
C GLY A 48 -17.54 6.01 23.26
N PRO A 49 -18.22 5.17 24.06
CA PRO A 49 -17.83 3.77 24.31
C PRO A 49 -17.94 2.83 23.08
N MET A 50 -18.24 3.35 21.88
CA MET A 50 -18.37 2.59 20.63
C MET A 50 -17.26 2.87 19.60
N ASN A 51 -16.22 3.64 19.96
CA ASN A 51 -15.25 4.21 18.99
C ASN A 51 -13.98 3.38 18.72
N SER A 52 -13.95 2.07 19.03
CA SER A 52 -12.75 1.23 18.94
C SER A 52 -12.43 0.66 17.55
N PHE A 53 -13.15 1.03 16.49
CA PHE A 53 -13.06 0.37 15.17
C PHE A 53 -12.78 1.31 13.99
N ALA A 54 -12.40 2.56 14.25
CA ALA A 54 -12.17 3.53 13.19
C ALA A 54 -10.75 3.36 12.61
N ALA A 55 -10.55 2.33 11.78
CA ALA A 55 -9.28 2.07 11.11
C ALA A 55 -9.00 3.15 10.06
N GLY A 56 -7.77 3.68 10.04
CA GLY A 56 -7.33 4.67 9.06
C GLY A 56 -7.03 4.01 7.71
N ASP A 57 -7.47 4.64 6.61
CA ASP A 57 -7.11 4.21 5.25
C ASP A 57 -5.60 4.42 4.99
N VAL A 58 -4.98 3.46 4.31
CA VAL A 58 -3.57 3.50 3.90
C VAL A 58 -3.47 3.37 2.39
N LEU A 59 -2.73 4.27 1.74
CA LEU A 59 -2.41 4.19 0.31
C LEU A 59 -0.91 4.08 0.11
N ILE A 60 -0.46 3.01 -0.53
CA ILE A 60 0.94 2.81 -0.93
C ILE A 60 1.02 2.88 -2.46
N ILE A 61 1.97 3.67 -2.95
CA ILE A 61 2.28 3.86 -4.37
C ILE A 61 3.67 3.31 -4.61
N VAL A 62 3.76 2.27 -5.44
CA VAL A 62 5.02 1.66 -5.84
C VAL A 62 5.32 2.07 -7.28
N HIS A 63 6.38 2.85 -7.47
CA HIS A 63 6.90 3.21 -8.78
C HIS A 63 7.91 2.14 -9.21
N VAL A 64 7.70 1.58 -10.40
CA VAL A 64 8.53 0.50 -10.92
C VAL A 64 8.95 0.76 -12.35
N GLU A 65 10.04 0.11 -12.73
CA GLU A 65 10.45 -0.08 -14.11
C GLU A 65 10.20 -1.54 -14.49
N ILE A 66 9.57 -1.73 -15.63
CA ILE A 66 9.36 -3.05 -16.22
C ILE A 66 10.01 -3.05 -17.60
N ASP A 67 10.82 -4.07 -17.86
CA ASP A 67 11.33 -4.31 -19.21
C ASP A 67 10.13 -4.65 -20.09
N THR A 68 9.97 -3.88 -21.17
CA THR A 68 9.00 -4.23 -22.21
C THR A 68 9.46 -5.59 -22.75
N PRO A 69 8.57 -6.61 -22.87
CA PRO A 69 8.94 -7.80 -23.62
C PRO A 69 9.41 -7.34 -24.99
N GLN A 70 10.65 -7.64 -25.35
CA GLN A 70 11.09 -7.53 -26.74
C GLN A 70 10.22 -8.54 -27.49
N GLY A 71 9.27 -8.03 -28.27
CA GLY A 71 8.27 -8.81 -28.99
C GLY A 71 8.87 -9.77 -29.99
#